data_AF-A0A8S8XLR8-F1
#
_entry.id   AF-A0A8S8XLR8-F1
#
_cell.length_a   1.000
_cell.length_b   1.000
_cell.length_c   1.000
_cell.angle_alpha   90.00
_cell.angle_beta   90.00
_cell.angle_gamma   90.00
#
_symmetry.space_group_name_H-M   'P 1'
#
loop_
_entity.id
_entity.type
_entity.pdbx_description
1 polymer ?
#
loop_
_entity_poly.entity_id
_entity_poly.type
_entity_poly.pdbx_seq_one_letter_code
_entity_poly.pdbx_strand_id
1 'polypeptide(L)' 'MPVRIDWNRQPVSIHSENRQELEELIQFLKAKHSIRKRSIIMQDRENGGFLFFIYQPCDPRWIVEFYQS' A
#
# COMPACT_ATOMS: atom_id res chain seq x y z
N MET A 1 5.72 11.94 -2.81
CA MET A 1 6.76 11.42 -1.90
C MET A 1 6.82 9.92 -2.09
N PRO A 2 7.98 9.26 -1.96
CA PRO A 2 8.02 7.82 -2.18
C PRO A 2 7.26 7.09 -1.07
N VAL A 3 6.40 6.13 -1.43
CA VAL A 3 5.87 5.17 -0.45
C VAL A 3 7.01 4.33 0.12
N ARG A 4 6.94 4.05 1.43
CA ARG A 4 7.82 3.09 2.10
C ARG A 4 7.05 1.78 2.27
N ILE A 5 7.69 0.66 1.93
CA ILE A 5 7.06 -0.65 1.98
C ILE A 5 7.88 -1.57 2.87
N ASP A 6 7.22 -2.24 3.81
CA ASP A 6 7.85 -3.27 4.64
C ASP A 6 7.46 -4.65 4.14
N TRP A 7 8.38 -5.26 3.38
CA TRP A 7 8.23 -6.58 2.78
C TRP A 7 8.58 -7.73 3.73
N ASN A 8 9.29 -7.44 4.83
CA ASN A 8 9.80 -8.46 5.75
C ASN A 8 8.75 -8.88 6.80
N ARG A 9 7.55 -8.34 6.71
CA ARG A 9 6.42 -8.67 7.60
C ARG A 9 5.22 -9.19 6.84
N GLN A 10 4.49 -10.10 7.49
CA GLN A 10 3.14 -10.50 7.08
C GLN A 10 2.15 -10.08 8.16
N PRO A 11 1.16 -9.23 7.82
CA PRO A 11 0.86 -8.67 6.50
C PRO A 11 1.89 -7.61 6.02
N VAL A 12 2.12 -7.52 4.70
CA VAL A 12 2.95 -6.45 4.11
C VAL A 12 2.29 -5.11 4.42
N SER A 13 3.09 -4.10 4.73
CA SER A 13 2.56 -2.75 4.96
C SER A 13 3.13 -1.73 4.01
N ILE A 14 2.30 -0.77 3.64
CA ILE A 14 2.67 0.33 2.78
C ILE A 14 2.37 1.63 3.52
N HIS A 15 3.34 2.53 3.54
CA HIS A 15 3.34 3.78 4.29
C HIS A 15 3.49 4.96 3.33
N SER A 16 2.77 6.05 3.57
CA SER A 16 2.97 7.35 2.92
C SER A 16 2.55 8.47 3.85
N GLU A 17 3.13 9.66 3.67
CA GLU A 17 2.64 10.89 4.29
C GLU A 17 1.32 11.36 3.64
N ASN A 18 1.05 10.94 2.40
CA ASN A 18 -0.14 11.31 1.66
C ASN A 18 -1.19 10.18 1.69
N ARG A 19 -2.30 10.41 2.39
CA ARG A 19 -3.44 9.48 2.43
C ARG A 19 -4.02 9.21 1.04
N GLN A 20 -4.15 10.23 0.21
CA GLN A 20 -4.75 10.12 -1.13
C GLN A 20 -3.96 9.16 -2.02
N GLU A 21 -2.62 9.22 -1.94
CA GLU A 21 -1.72 8.31 -2.67
C GLU A 21 -1.96 6.84 -2.26
N LEU A 22 -2.18 6.58 -0.98
CA LEU A 22 -2.53 5.23 -0.51
C LEU A 22 -3.92 4.80 -0.99
N GLU A 23 -4.88 5.71 -1.08
CA GLU A 23 -6.21 5.42 -1.60
C GLU A 23 -6.14 5.03 -3.08
N GLU A 24 -5.39 5.78 -3.89
CA GLU A 24 -5.14 5.51 -5.31
C GLU A 24 -4.42 4.18 -5.52
N LEU A 25 -3.36 3.92 -4.75
CA LEU A 25 -2.63 2.66 -4.82
C LEU A 25 -3.53 1.47 -4.47
N ILE A 26 -4.37 1.59 -3.43
CA ILE A 26 -5.34 0.55 -3.09
C ILE A 26 -6.31 0.29 -4.25
N GLN A 27 -6.79 1.34 -4.93
CA GLN A 27 -7.68 1.18 -6.07
C GLN A 27 -7.00 0.51 -7.26
N PHE A 28 -5.77 0.92 -7.59
CA PHE A 28 -4.96 0.28 -8.64
C PHE A 28 -4.77 -1.21 -8.37
N LEU A 29 -4.34 -1.57 -7.15
CA LEU A 29 -4.11 -2.95 -6.75
C LEU A 29 -5.39 -3.79 -6.75
N LYS A 30 -6.53 -3.20 -6.38
CA LYS A 30 -7.84 -3.86 -6.47
C LYS A 30 -8.24 -4.11 -7.93
N ALA A 31 -8.11 -3.10 -8.78
CA ALA A 31 -8.58 -3.14 -10.16
C ALA A 31 -7.72 -4.07 -11.03
N LYS A 32 -6.39 -4.02 -10.87
CA LYS A 32 -5.45 -4.71 -11.76
C LYS A 32 -4.93 -6.04 -11.22
N HIS A 33 -4.78 -6.16 -9.91
CA HIS A 33 -4.15 -7.33 -9.27
C HIS A 33 -5.08 -8.08 -8.31
N SER A 34 -6.38 -7.74 -8.28
CA SER A 34 -7.40 -8.40 -7.46
C SER A 34 -7.04 -8.49 -5.96
N ILE A 35 -6.33 -7.50 -5.41
CA ILE A 35 -6.15 -7.37 -3.96
C ILE A 35 -7.53 -7.16 -3.30
N ARG A 36 -7.88 -7.99 -2.29
CA ARG A 36 -9.23 -7.97 -1.69
C ARG A 36 -9.47 -6.77 -0.75
N LYS A 37 -10.75 -6.44 -0.54
CA LYS A 37 -11.30 -5.23 0.13
C LYS A 37 -10.90 -4.97 1.61
N ARG A 38 -9.98 -5.72 2.21
CA ARG A 38 -9.61 -5.53 3.62
C ARG A 38 -8.48 -4.51 3.85
N SER A 39 -7.96 -3.87 2.80
CA SER A 39 -7.00 -2.77 2.94
C SER A 39 -7.69 -1.52 3.48
N ILE A 40 -7.44 -1.19 4.75
CA ILE A 40 -7.93 0.01 5.44
C ILE A 40 -6.73 0.91 5.71
N ILE A 41 -6.86 2.20 5.37
CA ILE A 41 -5.85 3.20 5.69
C ILE A 41 -6.07 3.70 7.11
N MET A 42 -4.99 3.74 7.88
CA MET A 42 -4.96 4.24 9.26
C MET A 42 -3.75 5.15 9.47
N GLN A 43 -3.75 5.93 10.55
CA GLN A 43 -2.58 6.73 10.93
C GLN A 43 -1.41 5.83 11.33
N ASP A 44 -0.22 6.13 10.81
CA ASP A 44 1.02 5.52 11.28
C ASP A 44 1.47 6.22 12.57
N ARG A 45 1.32 5.52 13.69
CA ARG A 45 1.64 6.05 15.02
C ARG A 45 3.14 6.01 15.33
N GLU A 46 3.92 5.24 14.59
CA GLU A 46 5.36 5.06 14.84
C GLU A 46 6.19 6.08 14.04
N ASN A 47 5.82 6.30 12.78
CA ASN A 47 6.62 7.13 11.86
C ASN A 47 5.88 8.39 11.42
N GLY A 48 4.61 8.57 11.81
CA GLY A 48 3.76 9.64 11.29
C GLY A 48 3.23 9.33 9.88
N GLY A 49 2.23 10.10 9.45
CA GLY A 49 1.54 9.87 8.18
C GLY A 49 0.50 8.75 8.26
N PHE A 50 0.44 7.91 7.23
CA PHE A 50 -0.58 6.89 7.04
C PHE A 50 0.01 5.57 6.57
N LEU A 51 -0.68 4.48 6.88
CA LEU A 51 -0.35 3.15 6.37
C LEU A 51 -1.60 2.32 6.07
N PHE A 52 -1.43 1.29 5.25
CA PHE A 52 -2.36 0.18 5.16
C PHE A 52 -1.61 -1.16 5.05
N PHE A 53 -2.34 -2.25 5.28
CA PHE A 53 -1.80 -3.61 5.22
C PHE A 53 -2.37 -4.41 4.04
N ILE A 54 -1.54 -5.27 3.46
CA ILE A 54 -1.92 -6.29 2.48
C ILE A 54 -1.75 -7.67 3.12
N TYR A 55 -2.87 -8.35 3.31
CA TYR A 55 -2.96 -9.65 3.99
C TYR A 55 -2.81 -10.86 3.05
N GLN A 56 -2.50 -10.63 1.77
CA GLN A 56 -2.38 -11.67 0.75
C GLN A 56 -1.04 -11.52 0.02
N PRO A 57 -0.60 -12.53 -0.76
CA PRO A 57 0.59 -12.39 -1.60
C PRO A 57 0.51 -11.14 -2.47
N CYS A 58 1.57 -10.35 -2.43
CA CYS A 58 1.72 -9.10 -3.18
C CYS A 58 3.08 -9.12 -3.84
N ASP A 59 3.11 -8.86 -5.15
CA ASP A 59 4.35 -8.75 -5.90
C ASP A 59 4.86 -7.30 -5.84
N PRO A 60 6.12 -7.05 -5.44
CA PRO A 60 6.70 -5.71 -5.41
C PRO A 60 6.61 -4.96 -6.75
N ARG A 61 6.61 -5.69 -7.86
CA ARG A 61 6.52 -5.11 -9.21
C ARG A 61 5.21 -4.37 -9.44
N TRP A 62 4.13 -4.76 -8.76
CA TRP A 62 2.83 -4.08 -8.89
C TRP A 62 2.88 -2.66 -8.34
N ILE A 63 3.68 -2.42 -7.29
CA ILE A 63 3.80 -1.08 -6.72
C ILE A 63 4.65 -0.21 -7.64
N VAL A 64 5.73 -0.76 -8.18
CA VAL A 64 6.56 -0.08 -9.19
C VAL A 64 5.73 0.30 -10.41
N GLU A 65 4.86 -0.60 -10.88
CA GLU A 65 3.99 -0.37 -12.01
C GLU A 65 3.04 0.82 -11.80
N PHE A 66 2.47 0.97 -10.61
CA PHE A 66 1.62 2.12 -10.25
C PHE A 66 2.37 3.47 -10.36
N TYR A 67 3.66 3.50 -10.04
CA TYR A 67 4.48 4.73 -10.14
C TYR A 67 5.02 5.01 -11.54
N GLN A 68 4.88 4.07 -12.47
CA GLN A 68 5.31 4.19 -13.86
C GLN A 68 4.15 4.44 -14.82
N SER A 69 2.91 4.26 -14.36
CA SER A 69 1.66 4.57 -15.08
C SER A 69 1.26 6.03 -14.95
#